data_AF-A0A2X5NRW8-F1
#
_entry.id   AF-A0A2X5NRW8-F1
#
_cell.length_a   1.000
_cell.length_b   1.000
_cell.length_c   1.000
_cell.angle_alpha   90.00
_cell.angle_beta   90.00
_cell.angle_gamma   90.00
#
_symmetry.space_group_name_H-M   'P 1'
#
loop_
_entity.id
_entity.type
_entity.pdbx_description
1 polymer ?
#
loop_
_entity_poly.entity_id
_entity_poly.type
_entity_poly.pdbx_seq_one_letter_code
_entity_poly.pdbx_strand_id
1 'polypeptide(L)' 'MSSAIDGSTHYLLYQLYQADGTAWTPENDQSETGTGEDQTVNYTAKVDSSQTNQPAGSYTDTVTVTVTY' A
#
# COMPACT_ATOMS: atom_id res chain seq x y z
N MET A 1 -7.66 -1.80 2.28
CA MET A 1 -8.64 -0.70 2.38
C MET A 1 -10.03 -1.25 2.64
N SER A 2 -10.78 -0.61 3.54
CA SER A 2 -12.15 -1.01 3.88
C SER A 2 -13.14 0.16 3.83
N SER A 3 -14.42 -0.17 3.67
CA SER A 3 -15.54 0.77 3.76
C SER A 3 -16.74 0.07 4.39
N ALA A 4 -17.49 0.77 5.24
CA ALA A 4 -18.76 0.29 5.79
C ALA A 4 -19.92 0.86 4.96
N ILE A 5 -20.65 -0.02 4.27
CA ILE A 5 -21.73 0.33 3.34
C ILE A 5 -22.93 -0.53 3.71
N ASP A 6 -24.09 0.11 3.97
CA ASP A 6 -25.34 -0.55 4.36
C ASP A 6 -25.20 -1.59 5.49
N GLY A 7 -24.33 -1.29 6.47
CA GLY A 7 -24.09 -2.16 7.63
C GLY A 7 -23.18 -3.36 7.36
N SER A 8 -22.62 -3.48 6.17
CA SER A 8 -21.62 -4.50 5.81
C SER A 8 -20.24 -3.87 5.53
N THR A 9 -19.17 -4.55 5.92
CA THR A 9 -17.80 -4.10 5.60
C THR A 9 -17.35 -4.72 4.29
N HIS A 10 -16.96 -3.86 3.36
CA HIS A 10 -16.39 -4.23 2.07
C HIS A 10 -14.90 -3.89 2.03
N TYR A 11 -14.15 -4.63 1.21
CA TYR A 11 -12.70 -4.47 1.10
C TYR A 11 -12.27 -4.29 -0.34
N LEU A 12 -11.31 -3.40 -0.56
CA LEU A 12 -10.53 -3.35 -1.79
C LEU A 12 -9.14 -3.88 -1.52
N LEU A 13 -8.76 -4.90 -2.27
CA LEU A 13 -7.41 -5.44 -2.32
C LEU A 13 -6.50 -4.45 -3.06
N TYR A 14 -5.33 -4.20 -2.50
CA TYR A 14 -4.34 -3.28 -3.05
C TYR A 14 -2.93 -3.71 -2.64
N GLN A 15 -1.94 -3.23 -3.37
CA GLN A 15 -0.52 -3.54 -3.15
C GLN A 15 0.33 -2.26 -3.29
N LEU A 16 1.34 -2.15 -2.43
CA LEU A 16 2.39 -1.14 -2.54
C LEU A 16 3.55 -1.68 -3.38
N TYR A 17 4.14 -0.82 -4.19
CA TYR A 17 5.28 -1.13 -5.04
C TYR A 17 6.41 -0.15 -4.79
N GLN A 18 7.63 -0.66 -4.78
CA GLN A 18 8.86 0.13 -4.77
C GLN A 18 9.00 0.91 -6.09
N ALA A 19 9.95 1.85 -6.13
CA ALA A 19 10.15 2.73 -7.29
C ALA A 19 10.44 1.99 -8.61
N ASP A 20 11.04 0.80 -8.53
CA ASP A 20 11.34 -0.08 -9.67
C ASP A 20 10.14 -0.89 -10.16
N GLY A 21 9.00 -0.82 -9.46
CA GLY A 21 7.79 -1.57 -9.74
C GLY A 21 7.73 -2.96 -9.10
N THR A 22 8.71 -3.33 -8.27
CA THR A 22 8.69 -4.57 -7.48
C THR A 22 7.70 -4.42 -6.32
N ALA A 23 6.98 -5.49 -5.98
CA ALA A 23 6.03 -5.46 -4.87
C ALA A 23 6.75 -5.26 -3.53
N TRP A 24 6.35 -4.26 -2.76
CA TRP A 24 6.83 -4.06 -1.39
C TRP A 24 5.95 -4.86 -0.44
N THR A 25 6.50 -5.94 0.11
CA THR A 25 5.80 -6.85 1.03
C THR A 25 6.59 -6.99 2.33
N PRO A 26 6.00 -7.54 3.41
CA PRO A 26 6.73 -7.80 4.65
C PRO A 26 7.96 -8.71 4.49
N GLU A 27 8.04 -9.48 3.41
CA GLU A 27 9.17 -10.35 3.07
C GLU A 27 10.12 -9.73 2.03
N ASN A 28 9.75 -8.59 1.43
CA ASN A 28 10.53 -7.89 0.42
C ASN A 28 10.54 -6.38 0.73
N ASP A 29 11.37 -6.03 1.70
CA ASP A 29 11.57 -4.65 2.13
C ASP A 29 12.38 -3.83 1.12
N GLN A 30 12.10 -2.53 1.08
CA GLN A 30 12.94 -1.57 0.39
C GLN A 30 14.23 -1.34 1.20
N SER A 31 15.38 -1.42 0.53
CA SER A 31 16.69 -1.22 1.15
C SER A 31 17.41 -0.05 0.49
N GLU A 32 17.91 0.87 1.31
CA GLU A 32 18.69 2.03 0.88
C GLU A 32 19.90 2.23 1.80
N THR A 33 20.93 2.90 1.29
CA THR A 33 22.12 3.27 2.07
C THR A 33 21.98 4.70 2.60
N GLY A 34 22.07 4.87 3.91
CA GLY A 34 22.09 6.18 4.56
C GLY A 34 23.28 7.02 4.09
N THR A 35 23.01 8.24 3.61
CA THR A 35 24.06 9.16 3.13
C THR A 35 24.39 10.29 4.12
N GLY A 36 23.56 10.48 5.15
CA GLY A 36 23.65 11.62 6.07
C GLY A 36 22.89 12.87 5.60
N GLU A 37 22.26 12.81 4.43
CA GLU A 37 21.40 13.86 3.86
C GLU A 37 19.94 13.38 3.77
N ASP A 38 19.01 14.27 3.41
CA ASP A 38 17.60 13.91 3.16
C ASP A 38 17.48 12.89 2.01
N GLN A 39 16.71 11.82 2.23
CA GLN A 39 16.46 10.76 1.24
C GLN A 39 14.97 10.60 0.98
N THR A 40 14.61 10.43 -0.29
CA THR A 40 13.22 10.26 -0.73
C THR A 40 12.93 8.79 -1.02
N VAL A 41 12.01 8.20 -0.27
CA VAL A 41 11.52 6.83 -0.46
C VAL A 41 10.25 6.87 -1.31
N ASN A 42 10.38 6.60 -2.61
CA ASN A 42 9.26 6.62 -3.54
C ASN A 42 8.50 5.29 -3.55
N TYR A 43 7.17 5.36 -3.56
CA TYR A 43 6.30 4.18 -3.67
C TYR A 43 5.08 4.46 -4.56
N THR A 44 4.46 3.40 -5.07
CA THR A 44 3.17 3.47 -5.75
C THR A 44 2.17 2.51 -5.12
N ALA A 45 0.93 2.94 -4.90
CA ALA A 45 -0.16 2.05 -4.50
C ALA A 45 -1.04 1.71 -5.72
N LYS A 46 -1.40 0.43 -5.89
CA LYS A 46 -2.31 -0.01 -6.95
C LYS A 46 -3.43 -0.86 -6.37
N VAL A 47 -4.66 -0.58 -6.78
CA VAL A 47 -5.82 -1.45 -6.51
C VAL A 47 -5.77 -2.63 -7.47
N ASP A 48 -6.03 -3.83 -6.95
CA ASP A 48 -6.10 -5.02 -7.79
C ASP A 48 -7.33 -4.92 -8.72
N SER A 49 -7.10 -4.73 -10.01
CA SER A 49 -8.18 -4.64 -11.00
C SER A 49 -8.84 -5.98 -11.33
N SER A 50 -8.26 -7.11 -10.87
CA SER A 50 -8.79 -8.45 -11.10
C SER A 50 -9.79 -8.90 -10.02
N GLN A 51 -9.89 -8.18 -8.90
CA GLN A 51 -10.86 -8.48 -7.84
C GLN A 51 -12.31 -8.25 -8.29
N THR A 52 -13.26 -8.92 -7.64
CA THR A 52 -14.70 -8.71 -7.88
C THR A 52 -15.12 -7.28 -7.53
N ASN A 53 -16.02 -6.71 -8.34
CA ASN A 53 -16.56 -5.37 -8.11
C ASN A 53 -17.13 -5.22 -6.68
N GLN A 54 -16.73 -4.13 -6.03
CA GLN A 54 -17.26 -3.72 -4.74
C GLN A 54 -18.29 -2.60 -4.90
N PRO A 55 -19.20 -2.40 -3.93
CA PRO A 55 -20.12 -1.27 -3.95
C PRO A 55 -19.41 0.07 -4.03
N ALA A 56 -20.09 1.07 -4.60
CA ALA A 56 -19.54 2.42 -4.69
C ALA A 56 -19.44 3.03 -3.28
N GLY A 57 -18.29 3.63 -2.97
CA GLY A 57 -18.04 4.27 -1.68
C GLY A 57 -16.60 4.73 -1.54
N SER A 58 -16.31 5.42 -0.44
CA SER A 58 -14.93 5.77 -0.07
C SER A 58 -14.32 4.65 0.76
N TYR A 59 -13.21 4.10 0.27
CA TYR A 59 -12.44 3.06 0.95
C TYR A 59 -11.14 3.67 1.49
N THR A 60 -10.84 3.41 2.76
CA THR A 60 -9.65 3.95 3.43
C THR A 60 -8.86 2.84 4.12
N ASP A 61 -7.57 3.07 4.34
CA ASP A 61 -6.70 2.19 5.12
C ASP A 61 -5.59 3.02 5.79
N THR A 62 -5.02 2.49 6.86
CA THR A 62 -3.87 3.09 7.54
C THR A 62 -2.67 2.17 7.39
N VAL A 63 -1.68 2.60 6.59
CA VAL A 63 -0.43 1.87 6.39
C VAL A 63 0.60 2.36 7.42
N THR A 64 1.23 1.41 8.13
CA THR A 64 2.36 1.70 9.02
C THR A 64 3.66 1.28 8.33
N VAL A 65 4.60 2.21 8.20
CA VAL A 65 5.93 1.95 7.64
C VAL A 65 6.95 2.01 8.77
N THR A 66 7.75 0.94 8.92
CA THR A 66 8.82 0.86 9.91
C THR A 66 10.15 1.07 9.23
N VAL A 67 10.97 1.98 9.77
CA VAL A 67 12.34 2.21 9.30
C VAL A 67 13.30 1.56 10.29
N THR A 68 14.22 0.74 9.78
CA THR A 68 15.27 0.06 10.55
C THR A 68 16.65 0.44 10.05
N TYR A 69 17.62 0.56 10.94
CA TYR A 69 19.01 0.94 10.67
C TYR A 69 20.01 -0.05 11.26
#